data_AF-A0A3D5IA60-F1
#
_entry.id   AF-A0A3D5IA60-F1
#
_cell.length_a   1.000
_cell.length_b   1.000
_cell.length_c   1.000
_cell.angle_alpha   90.00
_cell.angle_beta   90.00
_cell.angle_gamma   90.00
#
_symmetry.space_group_name_H-M   'P 1'
#
loop_
_entity.id
_entity.type
_entity.pdbx_description
1 polymer ?
#
loop_
_entity_poly.entity_id
_entity_poly.type
_entity_poly.pdbx_seq_one_letter_code
_entity_poly.pdbx_strand_id
1 'polypeptide(L)'
;MAYAERIHPPLSRNMLTEELNRTRPALSRDSLPDMRESVMPALSDRLLNAPEATSVPQHHQAQQIPPRPPMPEYPTMRMVQPPMPNRTPAPTLQMPSQPMQPTVQPTPRRMPPMLMPVARGQKTALRLQESGCTRIRFGFGWHANDSRCDVDASAFLLGENGRVLSDEGFVFYGQQTSSDGSVRFQPNGADDRETITVDTARIDPRIRKIVFVLTIDEALTQKLHFGMLQNVYLRILDDRDGREILSYPLGNAFENVTSMTLGELYLHQGQWKFNPVGNGVHMDLAGQCALYGVTLT
;
A
#
# COMPACT_ATOMS: atom_id res chain seq x y z
N MET A 1 14.90 -15.15 -19.10
CA MET A 1 13.64 -14.41 -19.35
C MET A 1 12.51 -15.14 -18.64
N ALA A 2 12.27 -14.82 -17.36
CA ALA A 2 11.12 -15.30 -16.58
C ALA A 2 11.12 -14.56 -15.23
N TYR A 3 10.83 -13.25 -15.24
CA TYR A 3 10.55 -12.45 -14.03
C TYR A 3 9.45 -11.42 -14.35
N ALA A 4 8.56 -11.78 -15.28
CA ALA A 4 7.42 -10.99 -15.70
C ALA A 4 6.15 -11.78 -15.41
N GLU A 5 5.93 -12.16 -14.15
CA GLU A 5 4.66 -12.79 -13.76
C GLU A 5 4.41 -12.75 -12.24
N ARG A 6 4.56 -11.57 -11.63
CA ARG A 6 3.81 -11.16 -10.43
C ARG A 6 3.56 -9.65 -10.48
N ILE A 7 3.07 -9.17 -11.63
CA ILE A 7 2.27 -7.96 -11.59
C ILE A 7 0.93 -8.45 -11.08
N HIS A 8 0.66 -8.26 -9.79
CA HIS A 8 -0.71 -8.37 -9.30
C HIS A 8 -1.57 -7.48 -10.21
N PRO A 9 -2.69 -7.98 -10.76
CA PRO A 9 -3.56 -7.13 -11.56
C PRO A 9 -3.89 -5.90 -10.73
N PRO A 10 -3.95 -4.69 -11.32
CA PRO A 10 -4.34 -3.49 -10.58
C PRO A 10 -5.65 -3.82 -9.87
N LEU A 11 -5.64 -3.74 -8.54
CA LEU A 11 -6.83 -4.01 -7.74
C LEU A 11 -7.87 -3.00 -8.20
N SER A 12 -8.87 -3.48 -8.93
CA SER A 12 -10.00 -2.65 -9.36
C SER A 12 -10.67 -2.05 -8.13
N ARG A 13 -11.39 -0.93 -8.28
CA ARG A 13 -12.18 -0.30 -7.21
C ARG A 13 -12.98 -1.33 -6.37
N ASN A 14 -13.48 -2.39 -7.00
CA ASN A 14 -14.21 -3.47 -6.36
C ASN A 14 -13.37 -4.37 -5.42
N MET A 15 -12.06 -4.49 -5.63
CA MET A 15 -11.18 -5.32 -4.80
C MET A 15 -10.75 -4.62 -3.49
N LEU A 16 -10.72 -3.28 -3.47
CA LEU A 16 -10.64 -2.51 -2.22
C LEU A 16 -11.87 -2.82 -1.35
N THR A 17 -13.06 -2.90 -1.96
CA THR A 17 -14.32 -3.25 -1.28
C THR A 17 -14.35 -4.69 -0.77
N GLU A 18 -13.76 -5.66 -1.49
CA GLU A 18 -13.71 -7.07 -1.07
C GLU A 18 -12.71 -7.37 0.06
N GLU A 19 -11.52 -6.75 0.06
CA GLU A 19 -10.56 -6.87 1.18
C GLU A 19 -11.11 -6.21 2.47
N LEU A 20 -11.85 -5.11 2.34
CA LEU A 20 -12.52 -4.43 3.47
C LEU A 20 -13.68 -5.24 4.07
N ASN A 21 -14.30 -6.15 3.31
CA ASN A 21 -15.46 -6.91 3.80
C ASN A 21 -15.05 -8.21 4.54
N ARG A 22 -13.80 -8.68 4.39
CA ARG A 22 -13.25 -9.79 5.18
C ARG A 22 -12.90 -9.42 6.61
N THR A 23 -12.75 -8.13 6.91
CA THR A 23 -12.24 -7.61 8.19
C THR A 23 -13.33 -7.11 9.13
N ARG A 24 -14.63 -7.28 8.83
CA ARG A 24 -15.71 -6.99 9.79
C ARG A 24 -15.79 -8.09 10.85
N PRO A 25 -15.47 -7.83 12.14
CA PRO A 25 -15.88 -8.75 13.19
C PRO A 25 -17.40 -8.68 13.33
N ALA A 26 -18.06 -9.84 13.37
CA ALA A 26 -19.43 -9.92 13.86
C ALA A 26 -19.39 -9.52 15.35
N LEU A 27 -19.87 -8.33 15.68
CA LEU A 27 -20.06 -7.92 17.07
C LEU A 27 -21.16 -8.80 17.68
N SER A 28 -20.77 -9.86 18.39
CA SER A 28 -21.65 -10.54 19.33
C SER A 28 -21.74 -9.70 20.61
N ARG A 29 -22.92 -9.70 21.23
CA ARG A 29 -23.34 -8.73 22.25
C ARG A 29 -22.74 -8.94 23.64
N ASP A 30 -21.78 -9.85 23.83
CA ASP A 30 -21.44 -10.41 25.16
C ASP A 30 -19.95 -10.32 25.57
N SER A 31 -19.18 -9.33 25.11
CA SER A 31 -17.78 -9.18 25.54
C SER A 31 -17.38 -7.73 25.86
N LEU A 32 -17.68 -7.28 27.07
CA LEU A 32 -17.12 -6.05 27.67
C LEU A 32 -16.75 -6.36 29.14
N PRO A 33 -15.48 -6.26 29.56
CA PRO A 33 -15.14 -6.09 30.96
C PRO A 33 -15.19 -4.62 31.37
N ASP A 34 -15.70 -4.40 32.58
CA ASP A 34 -15.83 -3.13 33.30
C ASP A 34 -14.56 -2.25 33.26
N MET A 35 -14.70 -1.02 32.78
CA MET A 35 -13.83 0.10 33.14
C MET A 35 -14.72 1.27 33.57
N ARG A 36 -14.92 1.39 34.89
CA ARG A 36 -15.53 2.55 35.54
C ARG A 36 -14.43 3.51 36.02
N GLU A 37 -14.75 4.80 35.95
CA GLU A 37 -13.96 6.00 36.32
C GLU A 37 -12.79 6.33 35.38
N SER A 38 -12.70 7.53 34.78
CA SER A 38 -12.91 8.84 35.39
C SER A 38 -13.06 9.97 34.34
N VAL A 39 -13.69 11.07 34.77
CA VAL A 39 -13.78 12.44 34.21
C VAL A 39 -15.04 12.80 33.36
N MET A 40 -15.77 13.79 33.89
CA MET A 40 -17.13 14.31 33.63
C MET A 40 -17.15 15.49 32.61
N PRO A 41 -18.21 16.35 32.53
CA PRO A 41 -19.52 16.16 31.91
C PRO A 41 -19.88 17.29 30.90
N ALA A 42 -20.72 17.03 29.90
CA ALA A 42 -21.73 17.97 29.35
C ALA A 42 -22.29 17.40 28.05
N LEU A 43 -23.63 17.31 28.00
CA LEU A 43 -24.53 17.03 26.87
C LEU A 43 -25.51 15.89 27.21
N SER A 44 -26.20 16.03 28.35
CA SER A 44 -27.51 15.40 28.56
C SER A 44 -28.53 16.51 28.55
N ASP A 45 -29.17 16.72 27.39
CA ASP A 45 -30.50 17.37 27.32
C ASP A 45 -31.20 17.20 25.97
N ARG A 46 -30.96 16.09 25.24
CA ARG A 46 -31.66 15.84 23.95
C ARG A 46 -32.05 14.39 23.63
N LEU A 47 -32.26 13.52 24.63
CA LEU A 47 -32.80 12.17 24.40
C LEU A 47 -33.97 11.81 25.35
N LEU A 48 -34.92 12.73 25.47
CA LEU A 48 -36.24 12.47 26.04
C LEU A 48 -37.31 12.74 24.98
N ASN A 49 -37.39 11.84 24.00
CA ASN A 49 -38.61 11.43 23.29
C ASN A 49 -38.24 10.64 22.03
N ALA A 50 -38.19 9.32 22.15
CA ALA A 50 -38.39 8.42 21.03
C ALA A 50 -39.24 7.22 21.53
N PRO A 51 -40.37 6.91 20.87
CA PRO A 51 -41.30 5.89 21.35
C PRO A 51 -40.77 4.47 21.14
N GLU A 52 -41.12 3.60 22.09
CA GLU A 52 -40.80 2.17 22.14
C GLU A 52 -41.29 1.41 20.89
N ALA A 53 -40.39 0.69 20.23
CA ALA A 53 -40.74 -0.37 19.30
C ALA A 53 -40.60 -1.72 20.00
N THR A 54 -41.73 -2.30 20.36
CA THR A 54 -41.91 -3.67 20.81
C THR A 54 -41.80 -4.62 19.62
N SER A 55 -40.78 -5.49 19.59
CA SER A 55 -40.84 -6.73 18.83
C SER A 55 -39.85 -7.76 19.36
N VAL A 56 -40.41 -8.87 19.84
CA VAL A 56 -39.77 -10.09 20.37
C VAL A 56 -39.08 -10.87 19.23
N PRO A 57 -37.91 -11.50 19.43
CA PRO A 57 -37.31 -12.35 18.39
C PRO A 57 -37.97 -13.74 18.36
N GLN A 58 -38.47 -14.15 17.18
CA GLN A 58 -38.91 -15.52 16.92
C GLN A 58 -37.71 -16.42 16.59
N HIS A 59 -37.57 -17.50 17.36
CA HIS A 59 -36.69 -18.63 17.10
C HIS A 59 -36.92 -19.21 15.69
N HIS A 60 -35.94 -19.10 14.80
CA HIS A 60 -35.91 -19.90 13.58
C HIS A 60 -35.12 -21.18 13.83
N GLN A 61 -35.81 -22.31 13.67
CA GLN A 61 -35.29 -23.66 13.72
C GLN A 61 -34.21 -23.88 12.64
N ALA A 62 -33.16 -24.61 13.01
CA ALA A 62 -32.12 -25.09 12.11
C ALA A 62 -32.73 -26.01 11.04
N GLN A 63 -32.55 -25.65 9.76
CA GLN A 63 -32.87 -26.52 8.63
C GLN A 63 -31.73 -27.53 8.42
N GLN A 64 -32.09 -28.81 8.35
CA GLN A 64 -31.18 -29.91 8.06
C GLN A 64 -30.74 -29.89 6.59
N ILE A 65 -29.46 -30.09 6.34
CA ILE A 65 -28.87 -30.19 4.99
C ILE A 65 -29.20 -31.59 4.42
N PRO A 66 -29.78 -31.73 3.20
CA PRO A 66 -30.05 -33.03 2.61
C PRO A 66 -28.75 -33.75 2.19
N PRO A 67 -28.70 -35.09 2.22
CA PRO A 67 -27.51 -35.84 1.83
C PRO A 67 -27.24 -35.76 0.33
N ARG A 68 -25.94 -35.79 -0.02
CA ARG A 68 -25.44 -35.72 -1.41
C ARG A 68 -25.88 -36.98 -2.20
N PRO A 69 -26.30 -36.84 -3.48
CA PRO A 69 -26.64 -37.99 -4.31
C PRO A 69 -25.40 -38.82 -4.71
N PRO A 70 -25.55 -40.14 -4.94
CA PRO A 70 -24.46 -41.00 -5.37
C PRO A 70 -24.08 -40.74 -6.83
N MET A 71 -22.78 -40.88 -7.15
CA MET A 71 -22.25 -40.73 -8.51
C MET A 71 -22.62 -41.92 -9.41
N PRO A 72 -22.74 -41.73 -10.74
CA PRO A 72 -22.99 -42.83 -11.66
C PRO A 72 -21.74 -43.72 -11.83
N GLU A 73 -21.95 -45.04 -11.80
CA GLU A 73 -20.94 -46.03 -12.17
C GLU A 73 -20.74 -46.05 -13.69
N TYR A 74 -19.48 -45.96 -14.13
CA TYR A 74 -19.12 -46.17 -15.53
C TYR A 74 -18.73 -47.64 -15.77
N PRO A 75 -19.19 -48.27 -16.86
CA PRO A 75 -18.88 -49.67 -17.14
C PRO A 75 -17.42 -49.86 -17.54
N THR A 76 -16.75 -50.82 -16.92
CA THR A 76 -15.38 -51.24 -17.26
C THR A 76 -15.39 -51.97 -18.61
N MET A 77 -15.07 -51.28 -19.70
CA MET A 77 -14.78 -51.96 -20.98
C MET A 77 -13.37 -52.56 -20.96
N ARG A 78 -13.32 -53.88 -21.14
CA ARG A 78 -12.09 -54.66 -21.30
C ARG A 78 -11.53 -54.42 -22.71
N MET A 79 -10.59 -53.49 -22.88
CA MET A 79 -9.89 -53.33 -24.16
C MET A 79 -8.86 -54.45 -24.34
N VAL A 80 -9.03 -55.25 -25.41
CA VAL A 80 -8.01 -56.17 -25.90
C VAL A 80 -7.00 -55.35 -26.71
N GLN A 81 -5.73 -55.36 -26.32
CA GLN A 81 -4.65 -54.68 -27.05
C GLN A 81 -4.29 -55.46 -28.33
N PRO A 82 -4.19 -54.80 -29.51
CA PRO A 82 -3.58 -55.41 -30.69
C PRO A 82 -2.04 -55.47 -30.57
N PRO A 83 -1.36 -56.42 -31.24
CA PRO A 83 0.09 -56.53 -31.16
C PRO A 83 0.81 -55.35 -31.84
N MET A 84 1.87 -54.84 -31.19
CA MET A 84 2.68 -53.74 -31.71
C MET A 84 3.57 -54.19 -32.88
N PRO A 85 3.82 -53.35 -33.91
CA PRO A 85 4.87 -53.58 -34.89
C PRO A 85 6.24 -53.19 -34.30
N ASN A 86 7.29 -53.90 -34.74
CA ASN A 86 8.68 -53.63 -34.37
C ASN A 86 9.08 -52.17 -34.66
N ARG A 87 9.41 -51.40 -33.62
CA ARG A 87 10.01 -50.06 -33.78
C ARG A 87 11.52 -50.19 -33.95
N THR A 88 12.01 -49.80 -35.12
CA THR A 88 13.41 -49.44 -35.35
C THR A 88 13.78 -48.26 -34.44
N PRO A 89 14.95 -48.22 -33.78
CA PRO A 89 15.32 -47.09 -32.93
C PRO A 89 15.53 -45.83 -33.77
N ALA A 90 14.87 -44.74 -33.36
CA ALA A 90 15.09 -43.41 -33.94
C ALA A 90 16.47 -42.86 -33.50
N PRO A 91 17.17 -42.11 -34.36
CA PRO A 91 18.44 -41.49 -33.98
C PRO A 91 18.21 -40.42 -32.91
N THR A 92 18.98 -40.49 -31.82
CA THR A 92 18.98 -39.49 -30.75
C THR A 92 19.49 -38.14 -31.28
N LEU A 93 18.58 -37.19 -31.48
CA LEU A 93 18.96 -35.79 -31.64
C LEU A 93 19.44 -35.26 -30.28
N GLN A 94 20.76 -35.13 -30.12
CA GLN A 94 21.36 -34.42 -29.00
C GLN A 94 20.96 -32.94 -29.09
N MET A 95 20.07 -32.50 -28.20
CA MET A 95 19.88 -31.07 -27.94
C MET A 95 21.12 -30.55 -27.20
N PRO A 96 21.75 -29.45 -27.66
CA PRO A 96 22.87 -28.86 -26.93
C PRO A 96 22.37 -28.34 -25.58
N SER A 97 23.03 -28.77 -24.51
CA SER A 97 22.83 -28.28 -23.15
C SER A 97 23.10 -26.78 -23.12
N GLN A 98 22.05 -25.96 -23.05
CA GLN A 98 22.22 -24.54 -22.76
C GLN A 98 22.84 -24.42 -21.36
N PRO A 99 23.92 -23.64 -21.18
CA PRO A 99 24.48 -23.40 -19.86
C PRO A 99 23.40 -22.77 -18.99
N MET A 100 23.17 -23.35 -17.80
CA MET A 100 22.31 -22.75 -16.78
C MET A 100 22.83 -21.33 -16.53
N GLN A 101 22.03 -20.32 -16.90
CA GLN A 101 22.32 -18.95 -16.48
C GLN A 101 22.32 -18.95 -14.94
N PRO A 102 23.37 -18.46 -14.28
CA PRO A 102 23.33 -18.30 -12.84
C PRO A 102 22.13 -17.42 -12.50
N THR A 103 21.23 -17.92 -11.66
CA THR A 103 20.16 -17.14 -11.06
C THR A 103 20.84 -16.00 -10.30
N VAL A 104 20.87 -14.80 -10.87
CA VAL A 104 21.36 -13.61 -10.16
C VAL A 104 20.38 -13.38 -9.02
N GLN A 105 20.72 -13.86 -7.83
CA GLN A 105 20.00 -13.47 -6.63
C GLN A 105 20.10 -11.94 -6.55
N PRO A 106 18.98 -11.21 -6.42
CA PRO A 106 19.05 -9.77 -6.27
C PRO A 106 19.89 -9.50 -5.01
N THR A 107 21.03 -8.84 -5.21
CA THR A 107 21.86 -8.37 -4.10
C THR A 107 20.98 -7.53 -3.17
N PRO A 108 21.08 -7.70 -1.84
CA PRO A 108 20.33 -6.86 -0.91
C PRO A 108 20.60 -5.39 -1.25
N ARG A 109 19.55 -4.68 -1.67
CA ARG A 109 19.62 -3.28 -2.07
C ARG A 109 20.00 -2.48 -0.82
N ARG A 110 21.26 -2.03 -0.76
CA ARG A 110 21.77 -1.25 0.37
C ARG A 110 21.13 0.14 0.34
N MET A 111 20.90 0.71 1.53
CA MET A 111 20.50 2.10 1.64
C MET A 111 21.56 2.99 0.95
N PRO A 112 21.17 3.85 0.00
CA PRO A 112 22.08 4.80 -0.63
C PRO A 112 22.70 5.74 0.43
N PRO A 113 23.85 6.37 0.14
CA PRO A 113 24.35 7.43 1.00
C PRO A 113 23.34 8.59 1.05
N MET A 114 22.98 9.03 2.24
CA MET A 114 22.14 10.21 2.47
C MET A 114 23.06 11.43 2.46
N LEU A 115 23.21 12.09 1.31
CA LEU A 115 24.20 13.14 1.06
C LEU A 115 23.79 14.50 1.66
N MET A 116 22.49 14.77 1.72
CA MET A 116 21.87 16.01 2.17
C MET A 116 20.86 15.75 3.30
N PRO A 117 21.26 15.13 4.43
CA PRO A 117 20.33 14.69 5.45
C PRO A 117 19.68 15.87 6.18
N VAL A 118 18.38 15.74 6.48
CA VAL A 118 17.62 16.68 7.31
C VAL A 118 16.97 15.97 8.49
N ALA A 119 16.71 16.73 9.56
CA ALA A 119 16.03 16.23 10.74
C ALA A 119 14.50 16.33 10.61
N ARG A 120 13.78 15.54 11.43
CA ARG A 120 12.32 15.69 11.59
C ARG A 120 11.96 17.15 11.90
N GLY A 121 10.97 17.69 11.18
CA GLY A 121 10.47 19.05 11.35
C GLY A 121 11.35 20.14 10.73
N GLN A 122 12.51 19.80 10.17
CA GLN A 122 13.39 20.75 9.49
C GLN A 122 12.81 21.12 8.11
N LYS A 123 11.96 22.14 8.09
CA LYS A 123 11.30 22.64 6.88
C LYS A 123 12.29 23.31 5.93
N THR A 124 12.49 22.73 4.76
CA THR A 124 13.49 23.19 3.78
C THR A 124 12.82 23.70 2.51
N ALA A 125 13.20 24.88 2.03
CA ALA A 125 12.78 25.34 0.71
C ALA A 125 13.59 24.61 -0.37
N LEU A 126 12.92 24.06 -1.38
CA LEU A 126 13.59 23.24 -2.40
C LEU A 126 14.31 24.08 -3.47
N ARG A 127 14.06 25.40 -3.52
CA ARG A 127 14.70 26.35 -4.46
C ARG A 127 14.70 25.86 -5.92
N LEU A 128 13.57 25.28 -6.31
CA LEU A 128 13.35 24.68 -7.63
C LEU A 128 13.51 25.68 -8.77
N GLN A 129 13.07 26.93 -8.56
CA GLN A 129 13.18 28.00 -9.55
C GLN A 129 14.64 28.39 -9.81
N GLU A 130 15.46 28.51 -8.75
CA GLU A 130 16.89 28.86 -8.87
C GLU A 130 17.68 27.80 -9.66
N SER A 131 17.28 26.53 -9.55
CA SER A 131 17.92 25.40 -10.23
C SER A 131 17.27 25.05 -11.59
N GLY A 132 16.22 25.77 -11.99
CA GLY A 132 15.40 25.43 -13.17
C GLY A 132 14.80 24.02 -13.11
N CYS A 133 14.70 23.43 -11.92
CA CYS A 133 14.20 22.08 -11.70
C CYS A 133 12.68 22.12 -11.57
N THR A 134 11.94 21.63 -12.55
CA THR A 134 10.48 21.55 -12.46
C THR A 134 9.98 20.19 -12.01
N ARG A 135 10.74 19.13 -12.29
CA ARG A 135 10.42 17.75 -11.92
C ARG A 135 11.38 17.23 -10.86
N ILE A 136 10.81 16.81 -9.73
CA ILE A 136 11.53 16.20 -8.62
C ILE A 136 11.09 14.75 -8.46
N ARG A 137 12.00 13.91 -7.97
CA ARG A 137 11.74 12.50 -7.70
C ARG A 137 11.90 12.23 -6.21
N PHE A 138 10.85 11.72 -5.59
CA PHE A 138 10.87 11.18 -4.25
C PHE A 138 11.24 9.71 -4.34
N GLY A 139 12.37 9.32 -3.75
CA GLY A 139 12.79 7.95 -3.60
C GLY A 139 12.50 7.45 -2.19
N PHE A 140 11.92 6.26 -2.10
CA PHE A 140 11.58 5.59 -0.84
C PHE A 140 12.37 4.31 -0.71
N GLY A 141 12.82 3.99 0.48
CA GLY A 141 13.45 2.70 0.73
C GLY A 141 13.33 2.24 2.16
N TRP A 142 13.45 0.93 2.30
CA TRP A 142 13.38 0.17 3.54
C TRP A 142 14.05 -1.18 3.34
N HIS A 143 14.40 -1.80 4.47
CA HIS A 143 14.78 -3.19 4.60
C HIS A 143 13.79 -3.89 5.52
N ALA A 144 13.05 -4.86 5.00
CA ALA A 144 12.14 -5.67 5.80
C ALA A 144 12.91 -6.86 6.40
N ASN A 145 12.89 -6.98 7.72
CA ASN A 145 13.45 -8.16 8.40
C ASN A 145 12.49 -9.35 8.37
N ASP A 146 11.20 -9.08 8.21
CA ASP A 146 10.15 -10.07 7.99
C ASP A 146 9.68 -9.98 6.54
N SER A 147 9.79 -11.06 5.77
CA SER A 147 9.44 -11.07 4.35
C SER A 147 7.95 -10.90 4.07
N ARG A 148 7.10 -10.97 5.10
CA ARG A 148 5.66 -10.66 5.00
C ARG A 148 5.38 -9.17 4.98
N CYS A 149 6.33 -8.32 5.40
CA CYS A 149 6.16 -6.87 5.33
C CYS A 149 6.26 -6.42 3.87
N ASP A 150 5.11 -6.43 3.19
CA ASP A 150 4.92 -5.74 1.94
C ASP A 150 4.63 -4.27 2.24
N VAL A 151 5.41 -3.36 1.67
CA VAL A 151 5.38 -1.94 2.03
C VAL A 151 5.20 -1.13 0.77
N ASP A 152 4.21 -0.24 0.80
CA ASP A 152 3.87 0.60 -0.35
C ASP A 152 3.99 2.08 -0.01
N ALA A 153 4.56 2.84 -0.95
CA ALA A 153 4.53 4.29 -0.99
C ALA A 153 3.30 4.82 -1.69
N SER A 154 2.71 5.86 -1.10
CA SER A 154 1.59 6.57 -1.68
C SER A 154 1.72 8.08 -1.49
N ALA A 155 0.97 8.83 -2.30
CA ALA A 155 0.87 10.28 -2.23
C ALA A 155 -0.59 10.74 -2.21
N PHE A 156 -0.88 11.71 -1.35
CA PHE A 156 -2.17 12.39 -1.29
C PHE A 156 -2.00 13.85 -1.69
N LEU A 157 -2.64 14.27 -2.79
CA LEU A 157 -2.65 15.64 -3.30
C LEU A 157 -3.80 16.39 -2.64
N LEU A 158 -3.47 17.33 -1.76
CA LEU A 158 -4.42 17.98 -0.86
C LEU A 158 -4.66 19.44 -1.25
N GLY A 159 -5.92 19.83 -1.19
CA GLY A 159 -6.33 21.23 -1.23
C GLY A 159 -6.05 21.96 0.09
N GLU A 160 -6.57 23.19 0.18
CA GLU A 160 -6.39 24.06 1.34
C GLU A 160 -7.05 23.53 2.63
N ASN A 161 -8.10 22.72 2.49
CA ASN A 161 -8.77 22.05 3.61
C ASN A 161 -8.02 20.81 4.14
N GLY A 162 -6.84 20.49 3.58
CA GLY A 162 -6.06 19.32 3.97
C GLY A 162 -6.66 17.99 3.52
N ARG A 163 -7.55 18.00 2.53
CA ARG A 163 -8.18 16.81 1.93
C ARG A 163 -7.96 16.78 0.42
N VAL A 164 -8.08 15.59 -0.17
CA VAL A 164 -8.07 15.43 -1.62
C VAL A 164 -9.27 16.16 -2.25
N LEU A 165 -9.10 16.66 -3.48
CA LEU A 165 -10.18 17.31 -4.23
C LEU A 165 -11.17 16.28 -4.82
N SER A 166 -10.67 15.08 -5.10
CA SER A 166 -11.39 13.89 -5.54
C SER A 166 -10.53 12.66 -5.22
N ASP A 167 -11.08 11.46 -5.33
CA ASP A 167 -10.32 10.21 -5.12
C ASP A 167 -9.10 10.08 -6.04
N GLU A 168 -9.09 10.78 -7.18
CA GLU A 168 -7.95 10.84 -8.13
C GLU A 168 -6.74 11.63 -7.59
N GLY A 169 -6.91 12.32 -6.46
CA GLY A 169 -5.83 12.93 -5.68
C GLY A 169 -5.04 11.93 -4.85
N PHE A 170 -5.41 10.65 -4.86
CA PHE A 170 -4.67 9.57 -4.22
C PHE A 170 -3.87 8.77 -5.26
N VAL A 171 -2.55 8.85 -5.18
CA VAL A 171 -1.61 8.20 -6.09
C VAL A 171 -0.89 7.06 -5.37
N PHE A 172 -0.98 5.85 -5.92
CA PHE A 172 -0.41 4.62 -5.38
C PHE A 172 -0.26 3.57 -6.51
N TYR A 173 0.13 2.33 -6.20
CA TYR A 173 0.34 1.30 -7.22
C TYR A 173 -0.90 1.03 -8.11
N GLY A 174 -2.11 1.18 -7.57
CA GLY A 174 -3.38 0.96 -8.28
C GLY A 174 -3.88 2.17 -9.08
N GLN A 175 -3.45 3.38 -8.72
CA GLN A 175 -3.71 4.64 -9.42
C GLN A 175 -2.40 5.39 -9.56
N GLN A 176 -1.60 5.03 -10.58
CA GLN A 176 -0.20 5.44 -10.64
C GLN A 176 0.03 6.90 -11.04
N THR A 177 -1.00 7.62 -11.49
CA THR A 177 -0.87 9.00 -11.96
C THR A 177 -2.03 9.83 -11.45
N SER A 178 -1.75 11.06 -10.98
CA SER A 178 -2.78 12.03 -10.60
C SER A 178 -3.56 12.53 -11.82
N SER A 179 -4.76 13.08 -11.61
CA SER A 179 -5.62 13.57 -12.70
C SER A 179 -5.02 14.71 -13.53
N ASP A 180 -4.21 15.58 -12.92
CA ASP A 180 -3.44 16.63 -13.61
C ASP A 180 -2.14 16.11 -14.27
N GLY A 181 -1.80 14.84 -14.03
CA GLY A 181 -0.58 14.19 -14.48
C GLY A 181 0.70 14.77 -13.86
N SER A 182 0.59 15.54 -12.78
CA SER A 182 1.72 16.14 -12.08
C SER A 182 2.45 15.15 -11.18
N VAL A 183 1.76 14.14 -10.63
CA VAL A 183 2.33 13.15 -9.72
C VAL A 183 2.26 11.76 -10.35
N ARG A 184 3.36 11.00 -10.28
CA ARG A 184 3.41 9.64 -10.80
C ARG A 184 4.19 8.69 -9.91
N PHE A 185 3.54 7.60 -9.49
CA PHE A 185 4.15 6.46 -8.81
C PHE A 185 4.86 5.53 -9.79
N GLN A 186 5.96 4.93 -9.34
CA GLN A 186 6.74 3.93 -10.06
C GLN A 186 7.24 2.87 -9.06
N PRO A 187 6.95 1.57 -9.29
CA PRO A 187 7.21 0.49 -8.32
C PRO A 187 8.68 0.05 -8.27
N ASN A 188 9.52 0.51 -9.19
CA ASN A 188 10.93 0.12 -9.25
C ASN A 188 11.80 1.35 -9.46
N GLY A 189 12.35 1.86 -8.35
CA GLY A 189 13.36 2.91 -8.36
C GLY A 189 14.74 2.38 -8.73
N ALA A 190 15.62 3.28 -9.19
CA ALA A 190 17.01 2.94 -9.54
C ALA A 190 17.76 2.34 -8.34
N ASP A 191 18.08 3.13 -7.31
CA ASP A 191 18.61 2.63 -6.03
C ASP A 191 17.54 2.57 -4.92
N ASP A 192 16.37 3.15 -5.17
CA ASP A 192 15.23 3.18 -4.26
C ASP A 192 14.31 1.97 -4.48
N ARG A 193 13.52 1.59 -3.47
CA ARG A 193 12.49 0.55 -3.63
C ARG A 193 11.42 1.05 -4.58
N GLU A 194 10.84 2.19 -4.24
CA GLU A 194 9.78 2.83 -5.00
C GLU A 194 10.07 4.31 -5.19
N THR A 195 9.47 4.91 -6.22
CA THR A 195 9.62 6.34 -6.48
C THR A 195 8.30 7.00 -6.82
N ILE A 196 8.13 8.25 -6.40
CA ILE A 196 7.05 9.12 -6.83
C ILE A 196 7.68 10.37 -7.45
N THR A 197 7.38 10.64 -8.72
CA THR A 197 7.80 11.87 -9.40
C THR A 197 6.74 12.95 -9.25
N VAL A 198 7.16 14.20 -9.13
CA VAL A 198 6.30 15.38 -9.04
C VAL A 198 6.79 16.44 -10.02
N ASP A 199 5.97 16.79 -10.99
CA ASP A 199 6.16 17.89 -11.92
C ASP A 199 5.42 19.14 -11.40
N THR A 200 6.18 20.00 -10.71
CA THR A 200 5.64 21.19 -10.04
C THR A 200 5.05 22.23 -10.99
N ALA A 201 5.38 22.17 -12.28
CA ALA A 201 4.81 23.06 -13.29
C ALA A 201 3.40 22.62 -13.75
N ARG A 202 3.01 21.37 -13.46
CA ARG A 202 1.73 20.79 -13.86
C ARG A 202 0.72 20.66 -12.72
N ILE A 203 1.14 20.93 -11.49
CA ILE A 203 0.27 20.80 -10.30
C ILE A 203 -0.93 21.73 -10.45
N ASP A 204 -2.15 21.18 -10.28
CA ASP A 204 -3.37 21.97 -10.20
C ASP A 204 -3.21 23.08 -9.14
N PRO A 205 -3.45 24.36 -9.46
CA PRO A 205 -3.26 25.48 -8.53
C PRO A 205 -4.05 25.40 -7.21
N ARG A 206 -5.10 24.56 -7.16
CA ARG A 206 -5.89 24.29 -5.95
C ARG A 206 -5.15 23.38 -4.97
N ILE A 207 -4.17 22.60 -5.42
CA ILE A 207 -3.33 21.76 -4.56
C ILE A 207 -2.34 22.63 -3.81
N ARG A 208 -2.33 22.48 -2.49
CA ARG A 208 -1.47 23.24 -1.58
C ARG A 208 -0.40 22.35 -0.92
N LYS A 209 -0.64 21.05 -0.89
CA LYS A 209 0.23 20.08 -0.22
C LYS A 209 0.15 18.72 -0.90
N ILE A 210 1.25 18.00 -0.94
CA ILE A 210 1.32 16.58 -1.29
C ILE A 210 1.93 15.86 -0.10
N VAL A 211 1.22 14.89 0.45
CA VAL A 211 1.66 14.09 1.61
C VAL A 211 2.12 12.73 1.15
N PHE A 212 3.30 12.30 1.59
CA PHE A 212 3.87 11.00 1.26
C PHE A 212 3.77 10.05 2.44
N VAL A 213 3.22 8.86 2.20
CA VAL A 213 2.91 7.86 3.22
C VAL A 213 3.51 6.53 2.83
N LEU A 214 4.09 5.81 3.79
CA LEU A 214 4.35 4.38 3.68
C LEU A 214 3.30 3.61 4.50
N THR A 215 2.81 2.50 3.97
CA THR A 215 1.89 1.57 4.64
C THR A 215 2.42 0.15 4.50
N ILE A 216 2.28 -0.68 5.54
CA ILE A 216 2.50 -2.12 5.42
C ILE A 216 1.16 -2.77 5.05
N ASP A 217 1.12 -3.54 3.96
CA ASP A 217 -0.09 -4.25 3.54
C ASP A 217 -0.48 -5.33 4.56
N GLU A 218 -1.80 -5.51 4.74
CA GLU A 218 -2.39 -6.43 5.73
C GLU A 218 -1.82 -6.31 7.17
N ALA A 219 -1.23 -5.19 7.55
CA ALA A 219 -0.49 -5.10 8.81
C ALA A 219 -1.33 -5.38 10.06
N LEU A 220 -2.59 -4.94 10.05
CA LEU A 220 -3.51 -5.14 11.19
C LEU A 220 -3.89 -6.62 11.37
N THR A 221 -4.15 -7.34 10.27
CA THR A 221 -4.55 -8.75 10.30
C THR A 221 -3.35 -9.66 10.56
N GLN A 222 -2.19 -9.35 9.96
CA GLN A 222 -0.97 -10.13 10.06
C GLN A 222 -0.08 -9.74 11.25
N LYS A 223 -0.49 -8.73 12.03
CA LYS A 223 0.26 -8.15 13.16
C LYS A 223 1.67 -7.71 12.77
N LEU A 224 1.78 -7.10 11.59
CA LEU A 224 3.03 -6.51 11.09
C LEU A 224 3.12 -5.06 11.56
N HIS A 225 4.34 -4.55 11.70
CA HIS A 225 4.56 -3.17 12.11
C HIS A 225 5.93 -2.65 11.65
N PHE A 226 6.11 -1.34 11.61
CA PHE A 226 7.33 -0.67 11.15
C PHE A 226 8.56 -1.00 12.00
N GLY A 227 8.39 -1.47 13.24
CA GLY A 227 9.50 -2.06 14.02
C GLY A 227 10.15 -3.29 13.37
N MET A 228 9.51 -3.93 12.38
CA MET A 228 10.07 -4.99 11.56
C MET A 228 10.87 -4.46 10.35
N LEU A 229 10.89 -3.14 10.16
CA LEU A 229 11.63 -2.46 9.10
C LEU A 229 12.92 -1.83 9.65
N GLN A 230 13.93 -1.75 8.80
CA GLN A 230 15.19 -1.05 9.05
C GLN A 230 15.50 -0.14 7.88
N ASN A 231 16.35 0.87 8.12
CA ASN A 231 16.83 1.77 7.07
C ASN A 231 15.68 2.36 6.26
N VAL A 232 14.61 2.78 6.94
CA VAL A 232 13.48 3.45 6.30
C VAL A 232 13.91 4.87 5.97
N TYR A 233 13.71 5.32 4.74
CA TYR A 233 14.09 6.66 4.34
C TYR A 233 13.19 7.22 3.23
N LEU A 234 13.25 8.54 3.08
CA LEU A 234 12.78 9.29 1.92
C LEU A 234 13.91 10.19 1.44
N ARG A 235 14.16 10.25 0.14
CA ARG A 235 15.06 11.25 -0.46
C ARG A 235 14.41 11.96 -1.63
N ILE A 236 14.82 13.21 -1.86
CA ILE A 236 14.35 14.06 -2.96
C ILE A 236 15.52 14.27 -3.89
N LEU A 237 15.31 13.94 -5.15
CA LEU A 237 16.30 14.02 -6.21
C LEU A 237 15.79 14.98 -7.29
N ASP A 238 16.70 15.67 -7.95
CA ASP A 238 16.41 16.31 -9.23
C ASP A 238 16.19 15.18 -10.26
N ASP A 239 15.04 15.21 -10.96
CA ASP A 239 14.69 14.10 -11.83
C ASP A 239 15.58 14.02 -13.08
N ARG A 240 16.24 15.14 -13.45
CA ARG A 240 17.02 15.26 -14.69
C ARG A 240 18.36 14.55 -14.62
N ASP A 241 19.07 14.71 -13.51
CA ASP A 241 20.45 14.26 -13.34
C ASP A 241 20.62 13.32 -12.13
N GLY A 242 19.58 13.13 -11.32
CA GLY A 242 19.61 12.29 -10.13
C GLY A 242 20.34 12.93 -8.94
N ARG A 243 20.71 14.22 -9.01
CA ARG A 243 21.37 14.92 -7.91
C ARG A 243 20.46 14.99 -6.69
N GLU A 244 20.98 14.61 -5.52
CA GLU A 244 20.23 14.71 -4.29
C GLU A 244 20.01 16.17 -3.88
N ILE A 245 18.76 16.50 -3.59
CA ILE A 245 18.32 17.80 -3.08
C ILE A 245 18.23 17.75 -1.55
N LEU A 246 17.68 16.65 -1.01
CA LEU A 246 17.45 16.44 0.41
C LEU A 246 17.28 14.94 0.68
N SER A 247 17.73 14.46 1.83
CA SER A 247 17.44 13.11 2.32
C SER A 247 16.93 13.13 3.75
N TYR A 248 16.03 12.21 4.07
CA TYR A 248 15.48 12.02 5.39
C TYR A 248 15.57 10.54 5.75
N PRO A 249 16.68 10.10 6.37
CA PRO A 249 16.74 8.80 7.01
C PRO A 249 15.86 8.83 8.26
N LEU A 250 14.98 7.85 8.40
CA LEU A 250 14.20 7.67 9.61
C LEU A 250 15.00 6.80 10.59
N GLY A 251 14.90 7.11 11.88
CA GLY A 251 15.45 6.26 12.93
C GLY A 251 14.75 4.91 12.98
N ASN A 252 15.28 3.98 13.76
CA ASN A 252 14.68 2.68 14.01
C ASN A 252 13.99 2.71 15.37
N ALA A 253 12.75 2.20 15.47
CA ALA A 253 11.93 1.91 16.66
C ALA A 253 10.49 2.42 16.45
N PHE A 254 9.68 1.62 15.76
CA PHE A 254 8.30 1.94 15.43
C PHE A 254 7.37 0.80 15.85
N GLU A 255 7.36 0.51 17.15
CA GLU A 255 6.41 -0.44 17.71
C GLU A 255 4.99 0.08 17.51
N ASN A 256 4.05 -0.82 17.20
CA ASN A 256 2.63 -0.49 16.98
C ASN A 256 2.36 0.54 15.87
N VAL A 257 3.31 0.78 14.97
CA VAL A 257 3.10 1.64 13.80
C VAL A 257 2.89 0.76 12.58
N THR A 258 1.79 0.95 11.86
CA THR A 258 1.44 0.18 10.65
C THR A 258 1.38 1.04 9.39
N SER A 259 1.28 2.35 9.56
CA SER A 259 1.47 3.33 8.50
C SER A 259 2.18 4.58 9.03
N MET A 260 2.81 5.33 8.13
CA MET A 260 3.60 6.49 8.52
C MET A 260 3.57 7.58 7.45
N THR A 261 3.33 8.82 7.86
CA THR A 261 3.58 10.00 7.01
C THR A 261 5.05 10.37 7.09
N LEU A 262 5.79 10.22 5.99
CA LEU A 262 7.23 10.46 5.95
C LEU A 262 7.53 11.94 5.83
N GLY A 263 6.79 12.64 4.97
CA GLY A 263 6.95 14.06 4.76
C GLY A 263 5.88 14.67 3.88
N GLU A 264 5.95 15.99 3.77
CA GLU A 264 4.99 16.79 3.04
C GLU A 264 5.75 17.75 2.11
N LEU A 265 5.41 17.74 0.83
CA LEU A 265 5.72 18.82 -0.09
C LEU A 265 4.59 19.84 0.02
N TYR A 266 4.88 21.09 0.35
CA TYR A 266 3.83 22.10 0.58
C TYR A 266 4.21 23.45 -0.03
N LEU A 267 3.19 24.15 -0.54
CA LEU A 267 3.36 25.47 -1.12
C LEU A 267 3.30 26.52 -0.01
N HIS A 268 4.31 27.38 0.07
CA HIS A 268 4.37 28.45 1.03
C HIS A 268 4.92 29.72 0.39
N GLN A 269 4.12 30.79 0.37
CA GLN A 269 4.49 32.08 -0.24
C GLN A 269 5.01 31.92 -1.68
N GLY A 270 4.34 31.08 -2.48
CA GLY A 270 4.71 30.81 -3.87
C GLY A 270 5.93 29.90 -4.06
N GLN A 271 6.50 29.36 -2.99
CA GLN A 271 7.67 28.47 -3.03
C GLN A 271 7.31 27.08 -2.49
N TRP A 272 7.75 26.04 -3.20
CA TRP A 272 7.64 24.66 -2.73
C TRP A 272 8.68 24.38 -1.65
N LYS A 273 8.20 23.89 -0.50
CA LYS A 273 9.00 23.51 0.65
C LYS A 273 8.71 22.06 1.01
N PHE A 274 9.69 21.39 1.59
CA PHE A 274 9.54 20.06 2.14
C PHE A 274 9.58 20.09 3.67
N ASN A 275 8.66 19.36 4.30
CA ASN A 275 8.59 19.15 5.74
C ASN A 275 8.80 17.66 6.03
N PRO A 276 9.94 17.25 6.62
CA PRO A 276 10.12 15.88 7.11
C PRO A 276 9.23 15.65 8.35
N VAL A 277 8.34 14.66 8.32
CA VAL A 277 7.32 14.43 9.36
C VAL A 277 7.63 13.20 10.20
N GLY A 278 7.70 12.02 9.60
CA GLY A 278 7.92 10.73 10.28
C GLY A 278 6.84 10.35 11.30
N ASN A 279 5.60 10.82 11.15
CA ASN A 279 4.54 10.52 12.12
C ASN A 279 3.92 9.16 11.82
N GLY A 280 4.11 8.20 12.73
CA GLY A 280 3.59 6.84 12.62
C GLY A 280 2.26 6.67 13.38
N VAL A 281 1.37 5.85 12.83
CA VAL A 281 0.06 5.53 13.41
C VAL A 281 -0.26 4.05 13.26
N HIS A 282 -1.15 3.54 14.12
CA HIS A 282 -1.70 2.19 14.05
C HIS A 282 -2.97 2.18 13.19
N MET A 283 -2.82 2.52 11.92
CA MET A 283 -3.88 2.49 10.90
C MET A 283 -3.34 1.85 9.61
N ASP A 284 -4.21 1.20 8.86
CA ASP A 284 -3.92 0.68 7.52
C ASP A 284 -4.09 1.78 6.45
N LEU A 285 -3.95 1.40 5.18
CA LEU A 285 -4.15 2.31 4.06
C LEU A 285 -5.57 2.93 4.04
N ALA A 286 -6.58 2.16 4.44
CA ALA A 286 -7.96 2.64 4.48
C ALA A 286 -8.15 3.76 5.52
N GLY A 287 -7.52 3.64 6.70
CA GLY A 287 -7.47 4.70 7.70
C GLY A 287 -6.78 5.97 7.19
N GLN A 288 -5.68 5.83 6.44
CA GLN A 288 -4.99 6.96 5.81
C GLN A 288 -5.87 7.63 4.72
N CYS A 289 -6.57 6.83 3.91
CA CYS A 289 -7.55 7.32 2.94
C CYS A 289 -8.66 8.15 3.63
N ALA A 290 -9.23 7.66 4.73
CA ALA A 290 -10.25 8.38 5.49
C ALA A 290 -9.72 9.70 6.09
N LEU A 291 -8.48 9.69 6.59
CA LEU A 291 -7.79 10.88 7.12
C LEU A 291 -7.68 11.99 6.07
N TYR A 292 -7.34 11.63 4.83
CA TYR A 292 -7.14 12.58 3.72
C TYR A 292 -8.38 12.78 2.83
N GLY A 293 -9.51 12.15 3.17
CA GLY A 293 -10.79 12.38 2.51
C GLY A 293 -11.02 11.63 1.20
N VAL A 294 -10.30 10.53 0.99
CA VAL A 294 -10.57 9.58 -0.11
C VAL A 294 -11.80 8.74 0.27
N THR A 295 -12.73 8.59 -0.66
CA THR A 295 -13.93 7.77 -0.45
C THR A 295 -13.69 6.36 -0.97
N LEU A 296 -13.65 5.40 -0.06
CA LEU A 296 -13.61 3.98 -0.40
C LEU A 296 -15.05 3.54 -0.67
N THR A 297 -15.36 3.26 -1.93
CA THR A 297 -16.68 2.79 -2.40
C THR A 297 -16.50 1.47 -3.09
#